data_AF-A0A924MBW7-F1
#
_entry.id   AF-A0A924MBW7-F1
#
_cell.length_a   1.000
_cell.length_b   1.000
_cell.length_c   1.000
_cell.angle_alpha   90.00
_cell.angle_beta   90.00
_cell.angle_gamma   90.00
#
_symmetry.space_group_name_H-M   'P 1'
#
loop_
_entity.id
_entity.type
_entity.pdbx_description
1 polymer ?
#
loop_
_entity_poly.entity_id
_entity_poly.type
_entity_poly.pdbx_seq_one_letter_code
_entity_poly.pdbx_strand_id
1 'polypeptide(L)' 'MGKNIPLAKLEKSIKHSLWFGVYDSTKQIDFEILATDIIAFAYLCDVFIVEAYRKMGL' A
#
# COMPACT_ATOMS: atom_id res chain seq x y z
N MET A 1 1.61 5.06 5.81
CA MET A 1 2.83 4.61 6.53
C MET A 1 3.09 5.43 7.77
N GLY A 2 3.04 4.78 8.93
CA GLY A 2 3.50 5.37 10.19
C GLY A 2 4.96 5.82 10.09
N LYS A 3 5.27 7.03 10.54
CA LYS A 3 6.65 7.51 10.70
C LYS A 3 7.34 6.56 11.69
N ASN A 4 8.29 5.73 11.24
CA ASN A 4 9.06 4.70 11.99
C ASN A 4 8.56 3.24 11.94
N ILE A 5 8.12 2.72 10.78
CA ILE A 5 8.02 1.27 10.59
C ILE A 5 9.44 0.70 10.37
N PRO A 6 9.92 -0.29 11.17
CA PRO A 6 11.21 -0.92 10.92
C PRO A 6 11.24 -1.61 9.56
N LEU A 7 12.36 -1.50 8.83
CA LEU A 7 12.50 -2.07 7.48
C LEU A 7 12.16 -3.57 7.43
N ALA A 8 12.67 -4.35 8.39
CA ALA A 8 12.38 -5.78 8.49
C ALA A 8 10.87 -6.10 8.66
N LYS A 9 10.12 -5.20 9.31
CA LYS A 9 8.66 -5.36 9.45
C LYS A 9 7.96 -5.04 8.13
N LEU A 10 8.39 -3.99 7.44
CA LEU A 10 7.87 -3.63 6.12
C LEU A 10 8.11 -4.74 5.10
N GLU A 11 9.32 -5.27 5.02
CA GLU A 11 9.67 -6.39 4.13
C GLU A 11 8.78 -7.61 4.39
N LYS A 12 8.56 -7.95 5.67
CA LYS A 12 7.69 -9.05 6.05
C LYS A 12 6.24 -8.80 5.63
N SER A 13 5.73 -7.57 5.78
CA SER A 13 4.39 -7.20 5.32
C SER A 13 4.25 -7.34 3.80
N ILE A 14 5.19 -6.81 3.01
CA ILE A 14 5.16 -6.92 1.55
C ILE A 14 5.18 -8.39 1.10
N LYS A 15 5.96 -9.25 1.79
CA LYS A 15 6.08 -10.67 1.45
C LYS A 15 4.80 -11.49 1.72
N HIS A 16 3.99 -11.09 2.70
CA HIS A 16 2.86 -11.88 3.21
C HIS A 16 1.51 -11.20 3.01
N SER A 17 1.42 -10.19 2.14
CA SER A 17 0.19 -9.47 1.86
C SER A 17 0.07 -9.23 0.37
N LEU A 18 -1.15 -8.99 -0.10
CA LEU A 18 -1.34 -8.45 -1.43
C LEU A 18 -0.95 -6.97 -1.38
N TRP A 19 -0.36 -6.47 -2.45
CA TRP A 19 0.04 -5.08 -2.55
C TRP A 19 -0.37 -4.54 -3.91
N PHE A 20 -0.86 -3.30 -3.89
CA PHE A 20 -1.30 -2.58 -5.07
C PHE A 20 -0.52 -1.28 -5.18
N GLY A 21 -0.29 -0.85 -6.41
CA GLY A 21 0.30 0.44 -6.69
C GLY A 21 -0.43 1.10 -7.84
N VAL A 22 -0.74 2.37 -7.67
CA VAL A 22 -1.25 3.21 -8.77
C VAL A 22 -0.05 3.83 -9.47
N TYR A 23 -0.06 3.75 -10.79
CA TYR A 23 1.01 4.30 -11.64
C TYR A 23 0.44 5.35 -12.59
N ASP A 24 1.12 6.49 -12.65
CA ASP A 24 0.97 7.49 -13.71
C ASP A 24 2.08 7.23 -14.73
N SER A 25 1.72 6.58 -15.85
CA SER A 25 2.68 6.03 -16.82
C SER A 25 3.66 5.05 -16.16
N THR A 26 4.96 5.39 -16.10
CA THR A 26 6.00 4.56 -15.46
C THR A 26 6.26 4.94 -14.01
N LYS A 27 5.58 5.96 -13.49
CA LYS A 27 5.82 6.51 -12.15
C LYS A 27 4.77 6.00 -11.17
N GLN A 28 5.22 5.34 -10.11
CA GLN A 28 4.34 4.97 -9.00
C GLN A 28 3.93 6.21 -8.21
N ILE A 29 2.62 6.43 -8.08
CA ILE A 29 2.02 7.59 -7.38
C ILE A 29 1.28 7.19 -6.11
N ASP A 30 1.00 5.90 -5.93
CA ASP A 30 0.40 5.34 -4.73
C ASP A 30 0.89 3.91 -4.45
N PHE A 31 0.81 3.51 -3.18
CA PHE A 31 1.10 2.17 -2.72
C PHE A 31 0.22 1.78 -1.52
N GLU A 32 -0.33 0.58 -1.58
CA GLU A 32 -1.30 0.08 -0.61
C GLU A 32 -1.00 -1.40 -0.30
N ILE A 33 -1.17 -1.79 0.96
CA ILE A 33 -1.03 -3.19 1.39
C ILE A 33 -2.39 -3.71 1.81
N LEU A 34 -2.82 -4.83 1.22
CA LEU A 34 -4.05 -5.52 1.57
C LEU A 34 -3.73 -6.82 2.32
N ALA A 35 -4.04 -6.85 3.62
CA ALA A 35 -3.96 -8.07 4.42
C ALA A 35 -5.28 -8.84 4.30
N THR A 36 -5.26 -10.00 3.67
CA THR A 36 -6.48 -10.76 3.32
C THR A 36 -6.21 -12.26 3.36
N ASP A 37 -7.24 -13.06 3.66
CA ASP A 37 -7.24 -14.51 3.44
C ASP A 37 -7.66 -14.90 2.01
N ILE A 38 -7.95 -13.90 1.17
CA ILE A 38 -8.37 -14.03 -0.24
C ILE A 38 -9.79 -14.63 -0.39
N ILE A 39 -10.46 -15.02 0.71
CA ILE A 39 -11.71 -15.77 0.67
C ILE A 39 -12.85 -15.03 1.37
N ALA A 40 -12.62 -14.51 2.58
CA ALA A 40 -13.69 -14.01 3.43
C ALA A 40 -13.44 -12.61 4.00
N PHE A 41 -12.17 -12.19 4.17
CA PHE A 41 -11.87 -10.89 4.73
C PHE A 41 -10.71 -10.19 4.00
N ALA A 42 -10.76 -8.87 3.98
CA ALA A 42 -9.65 -8.04 3.52
C ALA A 42 -9.56 -6.77 4.38
N TYR A 43 -8.36 -6.48 4.86
CA TYR A 43 -8.03 -5.27 5.60
C TYR A 43 -7.08 -4.43 4.76
N LEU A 44 -7.58 -3.27 4.31
CA LEU A 44 -6.76 -2.29 3.62
C LEU A 44 -5.87 -1.59 4.66
N CYS A 45 -4.59 -1.85 4.59
CA CYS A 45 -3.56 -1.36 5.49
C CYS A 45 -2.67 -0.36 4.73
N ASP A 46 -2.39 0.78 5.37
CA ASP A 46 -1.40 1.77 4.92
C ASP A 46 -1.54 2.18 3.43
N VAL A 47 -2.36 3.21 3.18
CA VAL A 47 -2.41 3.89 1.87
C VAL A 47 -1.38 5.02 1.86
N PHE A 48 -0.60 5.13 0.79
CA PHE A 48 0.38 6.21 0.61
C PHE A 48 0.28 6.85 -0.78
N ILE A 49 -0.53 7.90 -0.87
CA ILE A 49 -0.63 8.70 -2.09
C ILE A 49 0.37 9.87 -2.03
N VAL A 50 1.15 10.03 -3.10
CA VAL A 50 2.02 11.19 -3.34
C VAL A 50 1.19 12.46 -3.25
N GLU A 51 1.68 13.48 -2.53
CA GLU A 51 0.89 14.67 -2.17
C GLU A 51 0.18 15.36 -3.34
N ALA A 52 0.84 15.42 -4.50
CA ALA A 52 0.29 16.02 -5.70
C ALA A 52 -0.95 15.32 -6.28
N TYR A 53 -1.19 14.05 -5.90
CA TYR A 53 -2.26 13.21 -6.44
C TYR A 53 -3.39 12.94 -5.42
N ARG A 54 -3.33 13.57 -4.22
CA ARG A 54 -4.35 13.40 -3.18
C ARG A 54 -5.68 14.07 -3.59
N LYS A 55 -6.80 13.55 -3.07
CA LYS A 55 -8.18 14.04 -3.30
C LYS A 55 -8.70 13.90 -4.73
N MET A 56 -8.04 13.08 -5.55
CA MET A 56 -8.48 12.78 -6.92
C MET A 56 -9.37 11.52 -7.01
N GLY A 57 -9.66 10.86 -5.88
CA GLY A 57 -10.40 9.60 -5.85
C GLY A 57 -9.59 8.42 -6.40
N LEU A 58 -8.26 8.56 -6.41
CA LEU A 58 -7.30 7.51 -6.67
C LEU A 58 -7.16 6.60 -5.46
#